data_AF-A0A6G6YMM4-F1
#
_entry.id   AF-A0A6G6YMM4-F1
#
_cell.length_a   1.000
_cell.length_b   1.000
_cell.length_c   1.000
_cell.angle_alpha   90.00
_cell.angle_beta   90.00
_cell.angle_gamma   90.00
#
_symmetry.space_group_name_H-M   'P 1'
#
loop_
_entity.id
_entity.type
_entity.pdbx_description
1 polymer ?
#
loop_
_entity_poly.entity_id
_entity_poly.type
_entity_poly.pdbx_seq_one_letter_code
_entity_poly.pdbx_strand_id
1 'polypeptide(L)'
;MPSPRTFVLDARSQTLFECGAALLVLLAFPLATDAERADLATSVCAAHLRAMFKEFGSADGLVKEKYAFRDEQRIKADLKKLNRLIRDRMVAAKIVIPFLRRASGHTVKLLRGVKRLSLNQLAEYAMKEANQSSPENFKTRVWRPSLPVIHLAAAVAVTINDRERVGEKKTGYGNLIADAEFLFMVLTYTKEFEFIIKNNKLPIDPKKLVSIQLAR
;
A
#
# COMPACT_ATOMS: atom_id res chain seq x y z
N MET A 1 -18.87 9.72 17.65
CA MET A 1 -17.58 9.02 17.40
C MET A 1 -17.36 9.00 15.89
N PRO A 2 -16.18 9.35 15.34
CA PRO A 2 -15.96 9.25 13.90
C PRO A 2 -15.98 7.77 13.48
N SER A 3 -16.84 7.44 12.51
CA SER A 3 -16.94 6.12 11.87
C SER A 3 -15.62 5.72 11.23
N PRO A 4 -15.29 4.42 11.13
CA PRO A 4 -14.21 3.96 10.27
C PRO A 4 -14.39 4.55 8.86
N ARG A 5 -13.30 5.03 8.26
CA ARG A 5 -13.33 5.47 6.87
C ARG A 5 -13.45 4.22 6.02
N THR A 6 -14.51 4.08 5.26
CA THR A 6 -14.67 2.94 4.34
C THR A 6 -14.17 3.33 2.96
N PHE A 7 -13.35 2.48 2.36
CA PHE A 7 -12.97 2.56 0.96
C PHE A 7 -13.61 1.40 0.20
N VAL A 8 -14.38 1.72 -0.83
CA VAL A 8 -15.09 0.72 -1.63
C VAL A 8 -14.36 0.52 -2.95
N LEU A 9 -13.93 -0.71 -3.20
CA LEU A 9 -13.43 -1.18 -4.49
C LEU A 9 -14.57 -1.80 -5.27
N ASP A 10 -14.96 -1.19 -6.39
CA ASP A 10 -16.05 -1.67 -7.22
C ASP A 10 -15.52 -2.55 -8.35
N ALA A 11 -15.37 -3.85 -8.05
CA ALA A 11 -14.90 -4.83 -9.02
C ALA A 11 -15.93 -5.14 -10.14
N ARG A 12 -17.16 -4.62 -10.08
CA ARG A 12 -18.16 -4.79 -11.14
C ARG A 12 -17.99 -3.76 -12.26
N SER A 13 -17.67 -2.51 -11.89
CA SER A 13 -17.52 -1.41 -12.85
C SER A 13 -16.08 -1.11 -13.23
N GLN A 14 -15.11 -1.66 -12.49
CA GLN A 14 -13.69 -1.44 -12.70
C GLN A 14 -13.00 -2.69 -13.24
N THR A 15 -12.03 -2.49 -14.14
CA THR A 15 -11.11 -3.55 -14.52
C THR A 15 -10.18 -3.89 -13.36
N LEU A 16 -9.52 -5.06 -13.44
CA LEU A 16 -8.55 -5.50 -12.44
C LEU A 16 -7.43 -4.45 -12.21
N PHE A 17 -6.88 -3.90 -13.29
CA PHE A 17 -5.80 -2.91 -13.20
C PHE A 17 -6.30 -1.58 -12.59
N GLU A 18 -7.57 -1.21 -12.81
CA GLU A 18 -8.20 -0.05 -12.18
C GLU A 18 -8.35 -0.26 -10.67
N CYS A 19 -8.74 -1.46 -10.23
CA CYS A 19 -8.78 -1.82 -8.81
C CYS A 19 -7.39 -1.74 -8.17
N GLY A 20 -6.38 -2.27 -8.85
CA GLY A 20 -4.97 -2.18 -8.43
C GLY A 20 -4.47 -0.74 -8.30
N ALA A 21 -4.78 0.10 -9.28
CA ALA A 21 -4.45 1.52 -9.26
C ALA A 21 -5.14 2.25 -8.09
N ALA A 22 -6.41 1.95 -7.85
CA ALA A 22 -7.18 2.53 -6.75
C ALA A 22 -6.58 2.16 -5.38
N LEU A 23 -6.14 0.90 -5.19
CA LEU A 23 -5.43 0.48 -3.97
C LEU A 23 -4.07 1.15 -3.80
N LEU A 24 -3.27 1.27 -4.86
CA LEU A 24 -1.97 1.96 -4.80
C LEU A 24 -2.12 3.41 -4.40
N VAL A 25 -3.14 4.08 -4.95
CA VAL A 25 -3.45 5.46 -4.60
C VAL A 25 -3.96 5.56 -3.17
N LEU A 26 -4.81 4.64 -2.70
CA LEU A 26 -5.22 4.61 -1.29
C LEU A 26 -4.02 4.44 -0.36
N LEU A 27 -3.11 3.53 -0.69
CA LEU A 27 -1.88 3.28 0.06
C LEU A 27 -1.03 4.55 0.19
N ALA A 28 -0.84 5.29 -0.92
CA ALA A 28 -0.06 6.52 -0.93
C ALA A 28 -0.78 7.69 -0.24
N PHE A 29 -2.09 7.84 -0.48
CA PHE A 29 -2.91 9.00 -0.14
C PHE A 29 -4.17 8.63 0.70
N PRO A 30 -3.99 8.08 1.91
CA PRO A 30 -5.10 7.59 2.72
C PRO A 30 -6.05 8.68 3.24
N LEU A 31 -5.62 9.94 3.19
CA LEU A 31 -6.37 11.10 3.68
C LEU A 31 -6.96 11.95 2.54
N ALA A 32 -6.66 11.63 1.29
CA ALA A 32 -7.23 12.35 0.15
C ALA A 32 -8.76 12.14 0.09
N THR A 33 -9.44 13.03 -0.63
CA THR A 33 -10.85 12.86 -0.99
C THR A 33 -11.01 11.76 -2.05
N ASP A 34 -12.23 11.26 -2.25
CA ASP A 34 -12.51 10.28 -3.30
C ASP A 34 -12.21 10.84 -4.70
N ALA A 35 -12.53 12.12 -4.94
CA ALA A 35 -12.24 12.80 -6.20
C ALA A 35 -10.73 12.89 -6.48
N GLU A 36 -9.94 13.30 -5.48
CA GLU A 36 -8.47 13.34 -5.60
C GLU A 36 -7.88 11.95 -5.84
N ARG A 37 -8.38 10.92 -5.14
CA ARG A 37 -7.93 9.54 -5.36
C ARG A 37 -8.29 9.04 -6.76
N ALA A 38 -9.50 9.30 -7.25
CA ALA A 38 -9.91 8.90 -8.58
C ALA A 38 -9.07 9.57 -9.68
N ASP A 39 -8.73 10.85 -9.49
CA ASP A 39 -7.88 11.59 -10.41
C ASP A 39 -6.42 11.05 -10.42
N LEU A 40 -5.85 10.76 -9.25
CA LEU A 40 -4.53 10.13 -9.15
C LEU A 40 -4.52 8.71 -9.74
N ALA A 41 -5.59 7.93 -9.51
CA ALA A 41 -5.72 6.57 -10.07
C ALA A 41 -5.77 6.62 -11.60
N THR A 42 -6.37 7.67 -12.17
CA THR A 42 -6.37 7.90 -13.62
C THR A 42 -4.95 8.06 -14.17
N SER A 43 -4.07 8.78 -13.46
CA SER A 43 -2.65 8.90 -13.85
C SER A 43 -1.89 7.57 -13.75
N VAL A 44 -2.20 6.73 -12.76
CA VAL A 44 -1.63 5.39 -12.60
C VAL A 44 -2.08 4.45 -13.72
N CYS A 45 -3.38 4.42 -14.02
CA CYS A 45 -3.95 3.66 -15.13
C CYS A 45 -3.36 4.08 -16.48
N ALA A 46 -3.28 5.39 -16.74
CA ALA A 46 -2.70 5.92 -17.97
C ALA A 46 -1.23 5.50 -18.14
N ALA A 47 -0.44 5.55 -17.06
CA ALA A 47 0.95 5.12 -17.09
C ALA A 47 1.10 3.63 -17.39
N HIS A 48 0.28 2.79 -16.75
CA HIS A 48 0.29 1.35 -16.98
C HIS A 48 -0.06 1.02 -18.44
N LEU A 49 -1.13 1.60 -18.98
CA LEU A 49 -1.56 1.35 -20.36
C LEU A 49 -0.52 1.82 -21.38
N ARG A 50 0.16 2.95 -21.14
CA ARG A 50 1.26 3.40 -22.01
C ARG A 50 2.46 2.46 -21.97
N ALA A 51 2.79 1.91 -20.80
CA ALA A 51 3.84 0.91 -20.69
C ALA A 51 3.48 -0.37 -21.45
N MET A 52 2.25 -0.87 -21.28
CA MET A 52 1.73 -2.03 -22.02
C MET A 52 1.76 -1.81 -23.53
N PHE A 53 1.28 -0.66 -24.01
CA PHE A 53 1.30 -0.34 -25.44
C PHE A 53 2.72 -0.28 -26.00
N LYS A 54 3.68 0.27 -25.24
CA LYS A 54 5.08 0.32 -25.64
C LYS A 54 5.72 -1.07 -25.70
N GLU A 55 5.31 -1.99 -24.82
CA GLU A 55 5.88 -3.34 -24.73
C GLU A 55 5.28 -4.30 -25.76
N PHE A 56 3.96 -4.24 -25.99
CA PHE A 56 3.22 -5.21 -26.80
C PHE A 56 2.67 -4.64 -28.12
N GLY A 57 2.85 -3.35 -28.40
CA GLY A 57 2.40 -2.70 -29.63
C GLY A 57 0.90 -2.47 -29.75
N SER A 58 0.10 -3.03 -28.83
CA SER A 58 -1.33 -2.76 -28.68
C SER A 58 -1.75 -2.97 -27.23
N ALA A 59 -2.75 -2.21 -26.78
CA ALA A 59 -3.50 -2.55 -25.59
C ALA A 59 -4.72 -3.33 -26.06
N ASP A 60 -4.88 -4.57 -25.62
CA ASP A 60 -6.07 -5.36 -25.95
C ASP A 60 -7.31 -4.65 -25.37
N GLY A 61 -8.14 -4.07 -26.24
CA GLY A 61 -9.44 -3.49 -25.90
C GLY A 61 -9.55 -1.97 -25.98
N LEU A 62 -10.79 -1.48 -25.79
CA LEU A 62 -11.12 -0.06 -25.80
C LEU A 62 -10.53 0.64 -24.57
N VAL A 63 -9.59 1.56 -24.81
CA VAL A 63 -9.03 2.41 -23.76
C VAL A 63 -9.97 3.58 -23.49
N LYS A 64 -10.38 3.77 -22.23
CA LYS A 64 -11.17 4.94 -21.81
C LYS A 64 -10.41 6.22 -22.14
N GLU A 65 -11.07 7.21 -22.74
CA GLU A 65 -10.48 8.48 -23.18
C GLU A 65 -9.66 9.19 -22.09
N LYS A 66 -10.17 9.17 -20.86
CA LYS A 66 -9.52 9.76 -19.69
C LYS A 66 -8.11 9.21 -19.40
N TYR A 67 -7.78 8.02 -19.90
CA TYR A 67 -6.44 7.44 -19.80
C TYR A 67 -5.58 7.79 -21.01
N ALA A 68 -6.14 7.68 -22.22
CA ALA A 68 -5.43 7.93 -23.48
C ALA A 68 -4.89 9.37 -23.54
N PHE A 69 -5.74 10.35 -23.26
CA PHE A 69 -5.45 11.78 -23.40
C PHE A 69 -4.93 12.45 -22.11
N ARG A 70 -4.58 11.66 -21.09
CA ARG A 70 -4.04 12.20 -19.85
C ARG A 70 -2.69 12.87 -20.09
N ASP A 71 -2.50 14.08 -19.59
CA ASP A 71 -1.25 14.82 -19.77
C ASP A 71 -0.01 14.07 -19.20
N GLU A 72 1.09 14.02 -19.96
CA GLU A 72 2.28 13.28 -19.59
C GLU A 72 3.06 13.93 -18.44
N GLN A 73 3.11 15.26 -18.38
CA GLN A 73 3.80 15.96 -17.29
C GLN A 73 3.08 15.70 -15.96
N ARG A 74 1.74 15.73 -15.98
CA ARG A 74 0.89 15.37 -14.85
C ARG A 74 1.11 13.93 -14.40
N ILE A 75 1.12 12.97 -15.33
CA ILE A 75 1.42 11.56 -15.00
C ILE A 75 2.77 11.45 -14.28
N LYS A 76 3.82 12.06 -14.83
CA LYS A 76 5.17 12.02 -14.24
C LYS A 76 5.19 12.63 -12.82
N ALA A 77 4.52 13.76 -12.62
CA ALA A 77 4.44 14.43 -11.32
C ALA A 77 3.71 13.56 -10.28
N ASP A 78 2.56 13.00 -10.66
CA ASP A 78 1.74 12.14 -9.80
C ASP A 78 2.51 10.87 -9.39
N LEU A 79 3.13 10.18 -10.36
CA LEU A 79 3.91 8.96 -10.11
C LEU A 79 5.13 9.23 -9.23
N LYS A 80 5.83 10.35 -9.42
CA LYS A 80 6.98 10.73 -8.57
C LYS A 80 6.54 10.89 -7.11
N LYS A 81 5.41 11.55 -6.88
CA LYS A 81 4.84 11.74 -5.54
C LYS A 81 4.36 10.42 -4.95
N LEU A 82 3.65 9.62 -5.73
CA LEU A 82 3.13 8.30 -5.36
C LEU A 82 4.26 7.35 -4.93
N ASN A 83 5.30 7.20 -5.76
CA ASN A 83 6.45 6.32 -5.47
C ASN A 83 7.19 6.74 -4.20
N ARG A 84 7.32 8.05 -3.93
CA ARG A 84 7.89 8.53 -2.66
C ARG A 84 7.04 8.08 -1.47
N LEU A 85 5.72 8.32 -1.53
CA LEU A 85 4.83 8.01 -0.42
C LEU A 85 4.71 6.51 -0.18
N ILE A 86 4.63 5.68 -1.22
CA ILE A 86 4.57 4.22 -1.06
C ILE A 86 5.84 3.70 -0.39
N ARG A 87 7.03 4.21 -0.75
CA ARG A 87 8.27 3.83 -0.05
C ARG A 87 8.17 4.10 1.45
N ASP A 88 7.67 5.26 1.85
CA ASP A 88 7.45 5.58 3.27
C ASP A 88 6.48 4.57 3.93
N ARG A 89 5.39 4.19 3.24
CA ARG A 89 4.43 3.17 3.73
C ARG A 89 5.08 1.80 3.89
N MET A 90 5.94 1.38 2.96
CA MET A 90 6.67 0.11 3.05
C MET A 90 7.66 0.12 4.22
N VAL A 91 8.31 1.24 4.50
CA VAL A 91 9.15 1.37 5.70
C VAL A 91 8.31 1.26 6.98
N ALA A 92 7.14 1.90 7.02
CA ALA A 92 6.21 1.74 8.15
C ALA A 92 5.70 0.29 8.29
N ALA A 93 5.48 -0.41 7.18
CA ALA A 93 5.08 -1.82 7.17
C ALA A 93 6.13 -2.72 7.86
N LYS A 94 7.42 -2.49 7.62
CA LYS A 94 8.51 -3.22 8.28
C LYS A 94 8.48 -3.11 9.81
N ILE A 95 7.99 -1.99 10.33
CA ILE A 95 7.81 -1.78 11.78
C ILE A 95 6.60 -2.53 12.30
N VAL A 96 5.47 -2.51 11.58
CA VAL A 96 4.22 -3.11 12.08
C VAL A 96 4.22 -4.63 12.01
N ILE A 97 4.84 -5.21 10.97
CA ILE A 97 4.81 -6.66 10.71
C ILE A 97 5.25 -7.49 11.94
N PRO A 98 6.36 -7.17 12.63
CA PRO A 98 6.72 -7.81 13.88
C PRO A 98 5.61 -7.82 14.96
N PHE A 99 4.85 -6.75 15.10
CA PHE A 99 3.72 -6.72 16.05
C PHE A 99 2.57 -7.62 15.59
N LEU A 100 2.24 -7.59 14.29
CA LEU A 100 1.19 -8.44 13.71
C LEU A 100 1.54 -9.92 13.86
N ARG A 101 2.77 -10.32 13.52
CA ARG A 101 3.23 -11.71 13.67
C ARG A 101 3.15 -12.19 15.12
N ARG A 102 3.58 -11.36 16.07
CA ARG A 102 3.48 -11.68 17.50
C ARG A 102 2.03 -11.85 17.95
N ALA A 103 1.13 -10.97 17.49
CA ALA A 103 -0.30 -11.07 17.79
C ALA A 103 -0.94 -12.33 17.18
N SER A 104 -0.47 -12.78 16.02
CA SER A 104 -0.84 -14.05 15.40
C SER A 104 -0.13 -15.27 16.01
N GLY A 105 0.45 -15.17 17.22
CA GLY A 105 1.09 -16.29 17.92
C GLY A 105 2.44 -16.73 17.38
N HIS A 106 3.04 -16.02 16.42
CA HIS A 106 4.34 -16.39 15.86
C HIS A 106 5.50 -15.87 16.70
N THR A 107 6.57 -16.67 16.79
CA THR A 107 7.85 -16.22 17.34
C THR A 107 8.51 -15.21 16.39
N VAL A 108 8.79 -14.01 16.90
CA VAL A 108 9.40 -12.93 16.12
C VAL A 108 10.89 -12.85 16.43
N LYS A 109 11.73 -13.13 15.42
CA LYS A 109 13.15 -12.80 15.50
C LYS A 109 13.28 -11.27 15.41
N LEU A 110 13.91 -10.67 16.42
CA LEU A 110 14.18 -9.24 16.42
C LEU A 110 15.16 -8.89 15.30
N LEU A 111 14.94 -7.73 14.66
CA LEU A 111 15.85 -7.20 13.67
C LEU A 111 17.22 -6.91 14.32
N ARG A 112 18.30 -7.06 13.56
CA ARG A 112 19.66 -6.84 14.08
C ARG A 112 19.77 -5.44 14.69
N GLY A 113 20.17 -5.36 15.96
CA GLY A 113 20.28 -4.11 16.72
C GLY A 113 19.02 -3.69 17.49
N VAL A 114 17.88 -4.36 17.28
CA VAL A 114 16.65 -4.13 18.05
C VAL A 114 16.65 -5.03 19.28
N LYS A 115 16.64 -4.45 20.47
CA LYS A 115 16.69 -5.19 21.76
C LYS A 115 15.30 -5.61 22.26
N ARG A 116 14.27 -4.84 21.92
CA ARG A 116 12.88 -5.08 22.31
C ARG A 116 11.92 -4.66 21.22
N LEU A 117 10.79 -5.34 21.14
CA LEU A 117 9.71 -5.00 20.24
C LEU A 117 8.96 -3.76 20.75
N SER A 118 9.50 -2.58 20.45
CA SER A 118 8.93 -1.28 20.81
C SER A 118 8.95 -0.33 19.61
N LEU A 119 7.94 0.54 19.52
CA LEU A 119 7.82 1.48 18.40
C LEU A 119 9.03 2.40 18.27
N ASN A 120 9.60 2.87 19.38
CA ASN A 120 10.77 3.76 19.35
C ASN A 120 12.01 3.06 18.77
N GLN A 121 12.32 1.83 19.20
CA GLN A 121 13.50 1.11 18.68
C GLN A 121 13.33 0.69 17.21
N LEU A 122 12.12 0.30 16.81
CA LEU A 122 11.85 -0.01 15.40
C LEU A 122 11.86 1.24 14.53
N ALA A 123 11.43 2.39 15.05
CA ALA A 123 11.55 3.67 14.36
C ALA A 123 13.03 4.07 14.15
N GLU A 124 13.86 3.95 15.19
CA GLU A 124 15.32 4.20 15.09
C GLU A 124 15.96 3.30 14.02
N TYR A 125 15.59 2.02 13.99
CA TYR A 125 16.04 1.09 12.95
C TYR A 125 15.61 1.53 11.54
N ALA A 126 14.36 1.98 11.39
CA ALA A 126 13.75 2.28 10.11
C ALA A 126 14.11 3.67 9.54
N MET A 127 14.63 4.58 10.37
CA MET A 127 14.97 5.95 9.98
C MET A 127 15.94 6.02 8.80
N LYS A 128 16.99 5.19 8.81
CA LYS A 128 18.00 5.17 7.75
C LYS A 128 17.37 4.81 6.40
N GLU A 129 16.45 3.84 6.41
CA GLU A 129 15.76 3.41 5.19
C GLU A 129 14.75 4.45 4.68
N ALA A 130 14.10 5.18 5.60
CA ALA A 130 13.20 6.26 5.26
C ALA A 130 13.90 7.59 4.92
N ASN A 131 15.24 7.64 4.87
CA ASN A 131 16.01 8.87 4.70
C ASN A 131 15.61 10.00 5.69
N GLN A 132 15.36 9.64 6.96
CA GLN A 132 14.97 10.59 7.99
C GLN A 132 16.14 10.91 8.92
N SER A 133 16.32 12.19 9.22
CA SER A 133 17.39 12.68 10.09
C SER A 133 17.09 12.57 11.59
N SER A 134 15.82 12.39 11.98
CA SER A 134 15.42 12.28 13.39
C SER A 134 14.22 11.35 13.60
N PRO A 135 14.06 10.77 14.81
CA PRO A 135 12.89 9.94 15.14
C PRO A 135 11.57 10.70 15.04
N GLU A 136 11.57 12.01 15.35
CA GLU A 136 10.35 12.83 15.26
C GLU A 136 9.94 13.07 13.80
N ASN A 137 10.90 13.25 12.89
CA ASN A 137 10.63 13.34 11.45
C ASN A 137 10.04 12.02 10.93
N PHE A 138 10.58 10.89 11.37
CA PHE A 138 9.99 9.59 11.06
C PHE A 138 8.55 9.48 11.57
N LYS A 139 8.29 9.84 12.84
CA LYS A 139 6.95 9.79 13.43
C LYS A 139 5.95 10.66 12.66
N THR A 140 6.32 11.90 12.33
CA THR A 140 5.43 12.89 11.71
C THR A 140 5.24 12.68 10.22
N ARG A 141 6.28 12.27 9.48
CA ARG A 141 6.25 12.18 8.00
C ARG A 141 6.00 10.79 7.46
N VAL A 142 6.39 9.76 8.22
CA VAL A 142 6.28 8.35 7.80
C VAL A 142 5.21 7.63 8.61
N TRP A 143 5.38 7.52 9.93
CA TRP A 143 4.49 6.70 10.76
C TRP A 143 3.04 7.20 10.80
N ARG A 144 2.80 8.43 11.30
CA ARG A 144 1.44 8.98 11.44
C ARG A 144 0.66 8.97 10.11
N PRO A 145 1.24 9.38 8.96
CA PRO A 145 0.53 9.30 7.68
C PRO A 145 0.29 7.88 7.18
N SER A 146 1.05 6.89 7.65
CA SER A 146 0.85 5.47 7.29
C SER A 146 -0.25 4.80 8.09
N LEU A 147 -0.55 5.29 9.30
CA LEU A 147 -1.49 4.63 10.23
C LEU A 147 -2.83 4.23 9.61
N PRO A 148 -3.52 5.06 8.79
CA PRO A 148 -4.82 4.67 8.27
C PRO A 148 -4.79 3.45 7.34
N VAL A 149 -3.65 3.20 6.68
CA VAL A 149 -3.46 2.12 5.70
C VAL A 149 -2.32 1.19 6.11
N ILE A 150 -1.96 1.16 7.40
CA ILE A 150 -0.81 0.38 7.88
C ILE A 150 -0.99 -1.12 7.69
N HIS A 151 -2.25 -1.59 7.75
CA HIS A 151 -2.66 -2.97 7.50
C HIS A 151 -2.53 -3.32 6.00
N LEU A 152 -2.98 -2.45 5.09
CA LEU A 152 -2.75 -2.59 3.65
C LEU A 152 -1.24 -2.57 3.31
N ALA A 153 -0.48 -1.66 3.92
CA ALA A 153 0.96 -1.57 3.72
C ALA A 153 1.69 -2.85 4.17
N ALA A 154 1.28 -3.40 5.33
CA ALA A 154 1.78 -4.68 5.82
C ALA A 154 1.42 -5.83 4.88
N ALA A 155 0.19 -5.87 4.38
CA ALA A 155 -0.27 -6.88 3.44
C ALA A 155 0.60 -6.91 2.18
N VAL A 156 0.82 -5.75 1.54
CA VAL A 156 1.71 -5.64 0.38
C VAL A 156 3.12 -6.13 0.68
N ALA A 157 3.71 -5.69 1.78
CA ALA A 157 5.08 -6.08 2.15
C ALA A 157 5.21 -7.58 2.45
N VAL A 158 4.21 -8.20 3.08
CA VAL A 158 4.18 -9.64 3.34
C VAL A 158 4.00 -10.42 2.04
N THR A 159 3.07 -10.02 1.17
CA THR A 159 2.87 -10.64 -0.16
C THR A 159 4.15 -10.61 -1.00
N ILE A 160 4.87 -9.48 -1.03
CA ILE A 160 6.17 -9.38 -1.72
C ILE A 160 7.15 -10.42 -1.17
N ASN A 161 7.33 -10.44 0.15
CA ASN A 161 8.28 -11.35 0.79
C ASN A 161 7.90 -12.83 0.64
N ASP A 162 6.62 -13.17 0.62
CA ASP A 162 6.16 -14.55 0.40
C ASP A 162 6.46 -15.03 -1.03
N ARG A 163 6.24 -14.16 -2.03
CA ARG A 163 6.57 -14.44 -3.43
C ARG A 163 8.07 -14.56 -3.68
N GLU A 164 8.85 -13.67 -3.09
CA GLU A 164 10.32 -13.76 -3.14
C GLU A 164 10.84 -15.07 -2.53
N ARG A 165 10.21 -15.57 -1.47
CA ARG A 165 10.58 -16.85 -0.84
C ARG A 165 10.30 -18.07 -1.69
N VAL A 166 9.24 -18.05 -2.52
CA VAL A 166 8.94 -19.14 -3.46
C VAL A 166 9.67 -19.00 -4.80
N GLY A 167 10.57 -18.02 -4.91
CA GLY A 167 11.50 -17.89 -6.04
C GLY A 167 11.09 -16.88 -7.12
N GLU A 168 10.03 -16.08 -6.93
CA GLU A 168 9.68 -15.00 -7.84
C GLU A 168 10.72 -13.86 -7.76
N LYS A 169 11.42 -13.60 -8.87
CA LYS A 169 12.59 -12.70 -8.89
C LYS A 169 12.27 -11.21 -9.05
N LYS A 170 11.02 -10.82 -9.36
CA LYS A 170 10.65 -9.43 -9.67
C LYS A 170 9.28 -9.08 -9.10
N THR A 171 9.21 -9.02 -7.77
CA THR A 171 7.96 -8.69 -7.07
C THR A 171 8.07 -7.32 -6.41
N GLY A 172 7.10 -6.46 -6.67
CA GLY A 172 7.03 -5.12 -6.09
C GLY A 172 5.59 -4.63 -6.00
N TYR A 173 5.38 -3.44 -5.43
CA TYR A 173 4.03 -2.89 -5.30
C TYR A 173 3.34 -2.62 -6.65
N GLY A 174 4.10 -2.50 -7.75
CA GLY A 174 3.56 -2.40 -9.11
C GLY A 174 2.73 -3.62 -9.53
N ASN A 175 2.98 -4.80 -8.94
CA ASN A 175 2.21 -6.02 -9.19
C ASN A 175 0.73 -5.86 -8.79
N LEU A 176 0.37 -4.91 -7.93
CA LEU A 176 -1.04 -4.62 -7.62
C LEU A 176 -1.88 -4.30 -8.87
N ILE A 177 -1.26 -3.72 -9.90
CA ILE A 177 -1.95 -3.33 -11.15
C ILE A 177 -1.91 -4.46 -12.17
N ALA A 178 -0.80 -5.18 -12.23
CA ALA A 178 -0.47 -6.09 -13.33
C ALA A 178 -0.78 -7.57 -13.03
N ASP A 179 -1.03 -7.93 -11.76
CA ASP A 179 -1.13 -9.32 -11.32
C ASP A 179 -2.35 -9.52 -10.43
N ALA A 180 -3.31 -10.30 -10.93
CA ALA A 180 -4.57 -10.59 -10.26
C ALA A 180 -4.35 -11.35 -8.95
N GLU A 181 -3.50 -12.36 -8.97
CA GLU A 181 -3.22 -13.19 -7.81
C GLU A 181 -2.55 -12.35 -6.72
N PHE A 182 -1.61 -11.48 -7.09
CA PHE A 182 -0.97 -10.54 -6.17
C PHE A 182 -2.01 -9.64 -5.51
N LEU A 183 -2.92 -9.06 -6.30
CA LEU A 183 -4.01 -8.22 -5.81
C LEU A 183 -4.90 -8.96 -4.81
N PHE A 184 -5.32 -10.18 -5.14
CA PHE A 184 -6.17 -10.99 -4.26
C PHE A 184 -5.47 -11.39 -2.96
N MET A 185 -4.19 -11.77 -3.02
CA MET A 185 -3.38 -12.04 -1.83
C MET A 185 -3.31 -10.81 -0.92
N VAL A 186 -3.03 -9.63 -1.49
CA VAL A 186 -2.98 -8.38 -0.71
C VAL A 186 -4.32 -8.08 -0.06
N LEU A 187 -5.44 -8.23 -0.78
CA LEU A 187 -6.77 -8.01 -0.21
C LEU A 187 -7.09 -8.98 0.92
N THR A 188 -6.61 -10.22 0.82
CA THR A 188 -6.78 -11.26 1.85
C THR A 188 -6.01 -10.90 3.11
N TYR A 189 -4.71 -10.65 2.99
CA TYR A 189 -3.88 -10.23 4.14
C TYR A 189 -4.33 -8.89 4.73
N THR A 190 -4.85 -7.98 3.91
CA THR A 190 -5.35 -6.69 4.41
C THR A 190 -6.51 -6.90 5.39
N LYS A 191 -7.46 -7.78 5.06
CA LYS A 191 -8.59 -8.12 5.96
C LYS A 191 -8.10 -8.84 7.22
N GLU A 192 -7.17 -9.77 7.08
CA GLU A 192 -6.58 -10.48 8.21
C GLU A 192 -5.88 -9.52 9.18
N PHE A 193 -5.04 -8.61 8.67
CA PHE A 193 -4.34 -7.63 9.49
C PHE A 193 -5.28 -6.59 10.09
N GLU A 194 -6.34 -6.18 9.39
CA GLU A 194 -7.39 -5.35 9.98
C GLU A 194 -8.06 -6.07 11.17
N PHE A 195 -8.38 -7.35 11.02
CA PHE A 195 -8.94 -8.17 12.10
C PHE A 195 -7.98 -8.31 13.28
N ILE A 196 -6.69 -8.61 13.03
CA ILE A 196 -5.68 -8.72 14.08
C ILE A 196 -5.54 -7.40 14.84
N ILE A 197 -5.47 -6.26 14.15
CA ILE A 197 -5.35 -4.94 14.80
C ILE A 197 -6.59 -4.62 15.64
N LYS A 198 -7.79 -4.98 15.18
CA LYS A 198 -9.03 -4.74 15.93
C LYS A 198 -9.15 -5.59 17.20
N ASN A 199 -8.61 -6.81 17.18
CA ASN A 199 -8.80 -7.79 18.25
C ASN A 199 -7.59 -7.94 19.20
N ASN A 200 -6.51 -7.17 18.98
CA ASN A 200 -5.31 -7.22 19.80
C ASN A 200 -4.90 -5.85 20.32
N LYS A 201 -4.26 -5.80 21.49
CA LYS A 201 -3.69 -4.57 22.06
C LYS A 201 -2.38 -4.21 21.35
N LEU A 202 -2.49 -3.60 20.17
CA LEU A 202 -1.36 -3.14 19.36
C LEU A 202 -1.12 -1.62 19.53
N PRO A 203 0.08 -1.10 19.20
CA PRO A 203 0.37 0.33 19.20
C PRO A 203 -0.26 1.06 18.00
N ILE A 204 -1.45 0.64 17.57
CA ILE A 204 -2.21 1.16 16.44
C ILE A 204 -3.65 1.31 16.91
N ASP A 205 -4.23 2.48 16.69
CA ASP A 205 -5.64 2.73 16.96
C ASP A 205 -6.51 2.14 15.83
N PRO A 206 -7.30 1.09 16.09
CA PRO A 206 -8.11 0.45 15.05
C PRO A 206 -9.16 1.39 14.45
N LYS A 207 -9.60 2.43 15.17
CA LYS A 207 -10.60 3.40 14.67
C LYS A 207 -10.04 4.31 13.57
N LYS A 208 -8.72 4.40 13.45
CA LYS A 208 -8.05 5.23 12.42
C LYS A 208 -7.84 4.49 11.11
N LEU A 209 -8.08 3.18 11.07
CA LEU A 209 -7.91 2.39 9.86
C LEU A 209 -8.97 2.74 8.82
N VAL A 210 -8.56 2.72 7.55
CA VAL A 210 -9.47 2.70 6.42
C VAL A 210 -9.91 1.25 6.20
N SER A 211 -11.19 0.94 6.35
CA SER A 211 -11.71 -0.39 6.06
C SER A 211 -11.89 -0.55 4.55
N ILE A 212 -11.35 -1.63 3.97
CA ILE A 212 -11.44 -1.88 2.53
C ILE A 212 -12.55 -2.89 2.25
N GLN A 213 -13.56 -2.46 1.51
CA GLN A 213 -14.70 -3.27 1.12
C GLN A 213 -14.69 -3.51 -0.38
N LEU A 214 -14.99 -4.75 -0.78
CA LEU A 214 -15.27 -5.08 -2.17
C LEU A 214 -16.78 -4.86 -2.37
N ALA A 215 -17.15 -3.96 -3.28
CA ALA A 215 -18.53 -3.82 -3.72
C ALA A 215 -18.92 -5.18 -4.35
N ARG A 216 -19.92 -5.83 -3.75
CA ARG A 216 -20.39 -7.13 -4.19
C ARG A 216 -21.35 -7.00 -5.33
#